data_AF-A0A9P8JM39-F1
#
_entry.id   AF-A0A9P8JM39-F1
#
_cell.length_a   1.000
_cell.length_b   1.000
_cell.length_c   1.000
_cell.angle_alpha   90.00
_cell.angle_beta   90.00
_cell.angle_gamma   90.00
#
_symmetry.space_group_name_H-M   'P 1'
#
loop_
_entity.id
_entity.type
_entity.pdbx_description
1 polymer ?
#
loop_
_entity_poly.entity_id
_entity_poly.type
_entity_poly.pdbx_seq_one_letter_code
_entity_poly.pdbx_strand_id
1 'polypeptide(L)' 'SQAKTKKNIETDIIGDKVGRIHLGKQDLNDMQTRKMKGLKRSRDDDTEGGPVVSDDEGEDFDADGGVEIKKIRV' A
#
# COMPACT_ATOMS: atom_id res chain seq x y z
N SER A 1 -13.62 -17.58 -52.36
CA SER A 1 -13.02 -17.84 -51.03
C SER A 1 -13.43 -16.69 -50.10
N GLN A 2 -14.36 -16.92 -49.18
CA GLN A 2 -14.82 -15.87 -48.26
C GLN A 2 -13.77 -15.65 -47.16
N ALA A 3 -13.42 -14.39 -46.89
CA ALA A 3 -12.38 -14.05 -45.92
C ALA A 3 -12.82 -14.44 -44.50
N LYS A 4 -12.08 -15.35 -43.85
CA LYS A 4 -12.31 -15.70 -42.44
C LYS A 4 -11.90 -14.54 -41.55
N THR A 5 -12.76 -14.22 -40.58
CA THR A 5 -12.44 -13.26 -39.52
C THR A 5 -11.30 -13.81 -38.66
N LYS A 6 -10.32 -12.95 -38.37
CA LYS A 6 -9.16 -13.32 -37.55
C LYS A 6 -9.58 -13.35 -36.08
N LYS A 7 -9.18 -14.40 -35.35
CA LYS A 7 -9.53 -14.57 -33.92
C LYS A 7 -9.07 -13.35 -33.12
N ASN A 8 -9.89 -12.92 -32.16
CA ASN A 8 -9.63 -11.79 -31.26
C ASN A 8 -9.56 -10.41 -31.95
N ILE A 9 -9.98 -10.28 -33.21
CA ILE A 9 -10.08 -9.00 -33.91
C ILE A 9 -11.52 -8.87 -34.43
N GLU A 10 -12.24 -7.87 -33.95
CA GLU A 10 -13.59 -7.52 -34.40
C GLU A 10 -13.60 -6.16 -35.08
N THR A 11 -14.62 -5.90 -35.91
CA THR A 11 -14.82 -4.61 -36.58
C THR A 11 -16.18 -4.09 -36.15
N ASP A 12 -16.21 -2.87 -35.61
CA ASP A 12 -17.43 -2.23 -35.16
C ASP A 12 -18.30 -1.79 -36.36
N ILE A 13 -19.58 -1.49 -36.12
CA ILE A 13 -20.53 -1.01 -37.14
C ILE A 13 -20.06 0.29 -37.82
N ILE A 14 -19.23 1.08 -37.13
CA ILE A 14 -18.63 2.33 -37.64
C ILE A 14 -17.33 2.06 -38.42
N GLY A 15 -16.76 0.84 -38.32
CA GLY A 15 -15.56 0.42 -39.05
C GLY A 15 -14.27 0.34 -38.22
N ASP A 16 -14.31 0.66 -36.94
CA ASP A 16 -13.16 0.57 -36.05
C ASP A 16 -12.75 -0.88 -35.79
N LYS A 17 -11.44 -1.16 -35.72
CA LYS A 17 -10.92 -2.50 -35.39
C LYS A 17 -10.57 -2.59 -33.92
N VAL A 18 -11.23 -3.50 -33.21
CA VAL A 18 -11.00 -3.74 -31.77
C VAL A 18 -10.38 -5.12 -31.57
N GLY A 19 -9.35 -5.17 -30.72
CA GLY A 19 -8.64 -6.40 -30.35
C GLY A 19 -8.99 -6.85 -28.93
N ARG A 20 -9.36 -8.12 -28.73
CA ARG A 20 -9.65 -8.67 -27.40
C ARG A 20 -8.40 -9.24 -26.74
N ILE A 21 -7.97 -8.64 -25.63
CA ILE A 21 -6.88 -9.14 -24.78
C ILE A 21 -7.48 -10.07 -23.72
N HIS A 22 -6.98 -11.29 -23.64
CA HIS A 22 -7.41 -12.25 -22.61
C HIS A 22 -6.36 -12.28 -21.50
N LEU A 23 -6.70 -11.73 -20.35
CA LEU A 23 -5.84 -11.79 -19.17
C LEU A 23 -6.04 -13.13 -18.46
N GLY A 24 -4.95 -13.71 -17.97
CA GLY A 24 -5.01 -14.91 -17.11
C GLY A 24 -5.54 -14.58 -15.72
N LYS A 25 -5.91 -15.62 -14.96
CA LYS A 25 -6.25 -15.46 -13.54
C LYS A 25 -5.00 -15.05 -12.77
N GLN A 26 -5.03 -13.90 -12.13
CA GLN A 26 -3.92 -13.41 -11.31
C GLN A 26 -4.07 -13.97 -9.89
N ASP A 27 -3.11 -14.80 -9.46
CA ASP A 27 -3.00 -15.23 -8.08
C ASP A 27 -2.03 -14.30 -7.33
N LEU A 28 -2.49 -13.74 -6.21
CA LEU A 28 -1.73 -12.81 -5.36
C LEU A 28 -1.39 -13.41 -4.00
N ASN A 29 -1.76 -14.67 -3.76
CA ASN A 29 -1.56 -15.31 -2.46
C ASN A 29 -0.07 -15.41 -2.10
N ASP A 30 0.79 -15.59 -3.10
CA ASP A 30 2.24 -15.64 -2.91
C ASP A 30 2.90 -14.24 -2.87
N MET A 31 2.15 -13.18 -3.19
CA MET A 31 2.68 -11.82 -3.23
C MET A 31 2.77 -11.23 -1.81
N GLN A 32 3.92 -11.43 -1.17
CA GLN A 32 4.19 -10.78 0.10
C GLN A 32 4.57 -9.31 -0.10
N THR A 33 3.82 -8.41 0.54
CA THR A 33 4.14 -6.98 0.53
C THR A 33 5.30 -6.65 1.48
N ARG A 34 5.98 -5.52 1.22
CA ARG A 34 7.05 -5.02 2.11
C ARG A 34 6.52 -4.86 3.52
N LYS A 35 7.28 -5.35 4.51
CA LYS A 35 6.91 -5.28 5.93
C LYS A 35 7.16 -3.87 6.47
N MET A 36 6.15 -3.03 6.38
CA MET A 36 6.18 -1.67 6.94
C MET A 36 6.14 -1.71 8.47
N LYS A 37 6.86 -0.79 9.12
CA LYS A 37 6.97 -0.71 10.59
C LYS A 37 5.59 -0.60 11.26
N GLY A 38 4.71 0.26 10.74
CA GLY A 38 3.35 0.47 11.28
C GLY A 38 2.35 -0.67 11.01
N LEU A 39 2.72 -1.69 10.22
CA LEU A 39 1.88 -2.88 10.00
C LEU A 39 2.33 -4.06 10.87
N LYS A 40 3.42 -3.91 11.63
CA LYS A 40 3.85 -4.93 12.59
C LYS A 40 3.03 -4.73 13.86
N ARG A 41 2.45 -5.82 14.38
CA ARG A 41 1.77 -5.81 15.68
C ARG A 41 2.78 -5.48 16.77
N SER A 42 2.46 -4.53 17.65
CA SER A 42 3.23 -4.35 18.88
C SER A 42 2.87 -5.47 19.85
N ARG A 43 3.79 -5.80 20.77
CA ARG A 43 3.56 -6.82 21.80
C ARG A 43 2.51 -6.39 22.83
N ASP A 44 2.15 -5.11 22.86
CA ASP A 44 1.25 -4.54 23.87
C ASP A 44 -0.23 -4.54 23.43
N ASP A 45 -0.52 -4.83 22.14
CA ASP A 45 -1.88 -4.85 21.58
C ASP A 45 -2.62 -6.19 21.78
N ASP A 46 -2.02 -7.16 22.48
CA ASP A 46 -2.61 -8.49 22.69
C ASP A 46 -3.75 -8.50 23.75
N THR A 47 -4.09 -7.35 24.35
CA THR A 47 -5.32 -7.20 25.15
C THR A 47 -6.48 -6.77 24.24
N GLU A 48 -7.45 -7.68 24.08
CA GLU A 48 -8.67 -7.54 23.29
C GLU A 48 -9.30 -6.13 23.28
N GLY A 49 -9.50 -5.57 22.08
CA GLY A 49 -10.65 -4.69 21.81
C GLY A 49 -10.36 -3.27 21.32
N GLY A 50 -10.29 -3.11 19.99
CA GLY A 50 -10.53 -1.83 19.31
C GLY A 50 -9.36 -0.83 19.32
N PRO A 51 -9.38 0.17 18.41
CA PRO A 51 -8.31 1.16 18.33
C PRO A 51 -8.36 2.07 19.57
N VAL A 52 -7.45 1.84 20.51
CA VAL A 52 -7.13 2.82 21.53
C VAL A 52 -6.35 3.95 20.85
N VAL A 53 -7.04 5.05 20.60
CA VAL A 53 -6.38 6.34 20.41
C VAL A 53 -5.77 6.72 21.76
N SER A 54 -4.56 6.25 22.02
CA SER A 54 -3.77 6.73 23.15
C SER A 54 -3.27 8.11 22.79
N ASP A 55 -3.90 9.11 23.41
CA ASP A 55 -3.40 10.48 23.54
C ASP A 55 -1.94 10.40 24.02
N ASP A 56 -1.01 10.84 23.17
CA ASP A 56 0.44 10.81 23.39
C ASP A 56 0.83 11.88 24.40
N GLU A 57 0.63 11.55 25.68
CA GLU A 57 1.27 12.19 26.84
C GLU A 57 2.10 11.10 27.55
N GLY A 58 3.39 11.01 27.26
CA GLY A 58 4.28 10.14 28.02
C GLY A 58 5.58 9.75 27.32
N GLU A 59 6.53 10.69 27.38
CA GLU A 59 7.98 10.58 27.17
C GLU A 59 8.61 9.19 27.38
N ASP A 60 9.52 8.79 26.47
CA ASP A 60 10.89 8.38 26.79
C ASP A 60 11.65 7.85 25.53
N PHE A 61 12.99 8.01 25.54
CA PHE A 61 14.05 7.57 24.58
C PHE A 61 14.45 8.62 23.50
N ASP A 62 15.70 9.10 23.38
CA ASP A 62 17.01 8.63 23.84
C ASP A 62 18.02 9.78 23.94
N ALA A 63 19.04 9.56 24.77
CA ALA A 63 20.16 10.44 25.01
C ALA A 63 21.19 10.46 23.86
N ASP A 64 21.18 11.48 23.01
CA ASP A 64 22.37 12.05 22.34
C ASP A 64 22.05 13.31 21.52
N GLY A 65 22.14 14.50 22.14
CA GLY A 65 22.09 15.76 21.38
C GLY A 65 21.60 16.97 22.14
N GLY A 66 22.14 17.22 23.34
CA GLY A 66 21.83 18.45 24.07
C GLY A 66 22.38 19.68 23.35
N VAL A 67 21.50 20.47 22.72
CA VAL A 67 21.84 21.85 22.30
C VAL A 67 21.66 22.77 23.51
N GLU A 68 22.78 23.24 24.06
CA GLU A 68 22.80 24.09 25.24
C GLU A 68 22.35 25.53 24.89
N ILE A 69 21.09 25.87 25.19
CA ILE A 69 20.57 27.23 25.02
C ILE A 69 20.93 28.06 26.26
N LYS A 70 22.00 28.85 26.18
CA LYS A 70 22.40 29.77 27.25
C LYS A 70 21.34 30.88 27.43
N LYS A 71 20.59 30.81 28.52
CA LYS A 71 19.59 31.82 28.89
C LYS A 71 20.32 33.12 29.28
N ILE A 72 20.25 34.13 28.40
CA ILE A 72 20.71 35.48 28.67
C ILE A 72 19.87 36.05 29.82
N ARG A 73 20.54 36.47 30.89
CA ARG A 73 19.91 37.19 32.00
C ARG A 73 19.74 38.65 31.59
N VAL A 74 18.49 39.08 31.43
CA VAL A 74 18.08 40.49 31.48
C VAL A 74 18.02 40.93 32.93
#